data_AF-A0A3D4WC85-F1
#
_entry.id   AF-A0A3D4WC85-F1
#
_cell.length_a   1.000
_cell.length_b   1.000
_cell.length_c   1.000
_cell.angle_alpha   90.00
_cell.angle_beta   90.00
_cell.angle_gamma   90.00
#
_symmetry.space_group_name_H-M   'P 1'
#
loop_
_entity.id
_entity.type
_entity.pdbx_description
1 polymer ?
#
loop_
_entity_poly.entity_id
_entity_poly.type
_entity_poly.pdbx_seq_one_letter_code
_entity_poly.pdbx_strand_id
1 'polypeptide(L)' 'MNNAESFEWRTPPLWGIGIVARDPEARFLHDGRASSLTEAILWHGGEADGAKTRFTRYPPRKNKH' A
#
# COMPACT_ATOMS: atom_id res chain seq x y z
N MET A 1 16.66 -20.05 2.07
CA MET A 1 16.37 -19.34 3.34
C MET A 1 15.82 -17.96 3.01
N ASN A 2 14.73 -17.56 3.65
CA ASN A 2 13.99 -16.33 3.36
C ASN A 2 14.77 -15.08 3.82
N ASN A 3 15.32 -14.32 2.87
CA ASN A 3 15.88 -13.00 3.15
C ASN A 3 14.74 -11.96 3.20
N ALA A 4 14.06 -11.90 4.33
CA ALA A 4 13.37 -10.67 4.73
C ALA A 4 14.41 -9.81 5.46
N GLU A 5 15.19 -9.03 4.72
CA GLU A 5 16.00 -7.98 5.33
C GLU A 5 15.05 -7.01 6.03
N SER A 6 14.96 -7.18 7.35
CA SER A 6 14.13 -6.37 8.23
C SER A 6 14.85 -5.05 8.44
N PHE A 7 14.77 -4.21 7.42
CA PHE A 7 15.14 -2.82 7.52
C PHE A 7 13.95 -2.17 8.22
N GLU A 8 14.12 -1.77 9.48
CA GLU A 8 13.08 -1.18 10.33
C GLU A 8 12.70 0.20 9.80
N TRP A 9 11.94 0.23 8.71
CA TRP A 9 11.45 1.47 8.12
C TRP A 9 10.24 1.87 8.94
N ARG A 10 10.40 2.97 9.67
CA ARG A 10 9.30 3.58 10.41
C ARG A 10 8.13 3.77 9.45
N THR A 11 6.97 3.21 9.77
CA THR A 11 5.78 3.42 8.97
C THR A 11 5.52 4.93 8.91
N PRO A 12 5.59 5.57 7.73
CA PRO A 12 5.31 6.99 7.63
C PRO A 12 3.85 7.22 8.06
N PRO A 13 3.57 8.34 8.75
CA PRO A 13 2.20 8.65 9.14
C PRO A 13 1.31 8.69 7.89
N LEU A 14 0.16 8.01 7.96
CA LEU A 14 -0.80 7.99 6.85
C LEU A 14 -1.63 9.29 6.75
N TRP A 15 -1.39 10.25 7.64
CA TRP A 15 -2.09 11.54 7.60
C TRP A 15 -1.74 12.26 6.29
N GLY A 16 -2.77 12.58 5.51
CA GLY A 16 -2.60 13.30 4.25
C GLY A 16 -2.22 12.40 3.09
N ILE A 17 -2.15 11.07 3.28
CA ILE A 17 -1.78 10.15 2.20
C ILE A 17 -2.75 10.20 1.01
N GLY A 18 -4.04 10.50 1.27
CA GLY A 18 -5.03 10.70 0.22
C GLY A 18 -4.86 12.02 -0.57
N ILE A 19 -4.09 12.97 -0.05
CA ILE A 19 -3.69 14.19 -0.77
C ILE A 19 -2.47 13.87 -1.64
N VAL A 20 -1.46 13.21 -1.06
CA VAL A 20 -0.26 12.75 -1.79
C VAL A 20 -0.67 11.84 -2.95
N ALA A 21 -1.62 10.93 -2.75
CA ALA A 21 -2.10 10.02 -3.80
C ALA A 21 -2.85 10.68 -4.96
N ARG A 22 -3.10 12.01 -4.92
CA ARG A 22 -3.63 12.77 -6.05
C ARG A 22 -2.53 13.30 -6.96
N ASP A 23 -1.29 13.31 -6.50
CA ASP A 23 -0.14 13.71 -7.30
C ASP A 23 0.19 12.61 -8.32
N PRO A 24 0.21 12.91 -9.63
CA PRO A 24 0.62 11.95 -10.66
C PRO A 24 2.03 11.41 -10.48
N GLU A 25 2.90 12.13 -9.77
CA GLU A 25 4.29 11.73 -9.52
C GLU A 25 4.46 10.94 -8.21
N ALA A 26 3.38 10.72 -7.45
CA ALA A 26 3.44 10.01 -6.17
C ALA A 26 4.04 8.60 -6.30
N ARG A 27 4.92 8.26 -5.34
CA ARG A 27 5.52 6.94 -5.21
C ARG A 27 5.32 6.40 -3.81
N PHE A 28 4.98 5.13 -3.74
CA PHE A 28 4.71 4.39 -2.51
C PHE A 28 5.59 3.15 -2.45
N LEU A 29 5.62 2.55 -1.26
CA LEU A 29 6.60 1.55 -0.87
C LEU A 29 8.01 2.13 -0.75
N HIS A 30 8.85 1.34 -0.12
CA HIS A 30 10.20 1.67 0.27
C HIS A 30 11.14 1.92 -0.92
N ASP A 31 10.94 1.16 -2.00
CA ASP A 31 11.65 1.27 -3.26
C ASP A 31 10.94 2.19 -4.28
N GLY A 32 9.83 2.83 -3.87
CA GLY A 32 9.05 3.72 -4.73
C GLY A 32 8.36 3.02 -5.91
N ARG A 33 8.31 1.68 -5.94
CA ARG A 33 7.81 0.96 -7.12
C ARG A 33 6.31 1.14 -7.37
N ALA A 34 5.53 1.44 -6.32
CA ALA A 34 4.08 1.61 -6.44
C ALA A 34 3.73 3.05 -6.81
N SER A 35 2.88 3.22 -7.82
CA SER A 35 2.36 4.52 -8.27
C SER A 35 0.99 4.86 -7.70
N SER A 36 0.36 3.90 -7.01
CA SER A 36 -0.94 4.08 -6.36
C SER A 36 -1.02 3.39 -5.00
N LEU A 37 -1.98 3.82 -4.17
CA LEU A 37 -2.27 3.16 -2.90
C LEU A 37 -2.74 1.71 -3.10
N THR A 38 -3.47 1.44 -4.19
CA THR A 38 -3.90 0.07 -4.53
C THR A 38 -2.70 -0.84 -4.79
N GLU A 39 -1.75 -0.39 -5.62
CA GLU A 39 -0.51 -1.14 -5.85
C GLU A 39 0.30 -1.31 -4.57
N ALA A 40 0.42 -0.24 -3.78
CA ALA A 40 1.13 -0.28 -2.51
C ALA A 40 0.54 -1.34 -1.56
N ILE A 41 -0.79 -1.43 -1.45
CA ILE A 41 -1.48 -2.43 -0.63
C ILE A 41 -1.28 -3.85 -1.19
N LEU A 42 -1.36 -4.03 -2.51
CA LEU A 42 -1.28 -5.36 -3.14
C LEU A 42 0.15 -5.92 -3.18
N TRP A 43 1.15 -5.05 -3.18
CA TRP A 43 2.57 -5.44 -3.26
C TRP A 43 3.31 -5.36 -1.92
N HIS A 44 2.65 -4.94 -0.84
CA HIS A 44 3.17 -5.09 0.51
C HIS A 44 3.07 -6.56 0.95
N GLY A 45 4.14 -7.08 1.55
CA GLY A 45 4.19 -8.44 2.10
C GLY A 45 4.54 -8.42 3.59
N GLY A 46 4.81 -9.60 4.15
CA GLY A 46 5.22 -9.72 5.54
C GLY A 46 4.05 -9.40 6.49
N GLU A 47 4.26 -8.48 7.42
CA GLU A 47 3.22 -8.12 8.41
C GLU A 47 1.92 -7.58 7.78
N ALA A 48 1.98 -7.02 6.56
CA ALA A 48 0.80 -6.50 5.87
C ALA A 48 0.00 -7.55 5.07
N ASP A 49 0.42 -8.82 5.03
CA ASP A 49 -0.30 -9.86 4.25
C ASP A 49 -1.77 -10.01 4.67
N GLY A 50 -2.05 -9.81 5.96
CA GLY A 50 -3.42 -9.76 6.47
C GLY A 50 -4.24 -8.58 5.92
N ALA A 51 -3.63 -7.40 5.77
CA ALA A 51 -4.28 -6.23 5.21
C ALA A 51 -4.54 -6.40 3.70
N LYS A 52 -3.54 -6.90 2.96
CA LYS A 52 -3.66 -7.25 1.55
C LYS A 52 -4.80 -8.24 1.31
N THR A 53 -4.87 -9.31 2.12
CA THR A 53 -5.92 -10.33 2.00
C THR A 53 -7.31 -9.76 2.28
N ARG A 54 -7.45 -8.85 3.25
CA ARG A 54 -8.74 -8.18 3.51
C ARG A 54 -9.12 -7.25 2.36
N PHE A 55 -8.16 -6.54 1.79
CA PHE A 55 -8.38 -5.63 0.67
C PHE A 55 -8.85 -6.38 -0.59
N THR A 56 -8.22 -7.51 -0.94
CA THR A 56 -8.64 -8.32 -2.11
C THR A 56 -10.02 -8.96 -1.96
N ARG A 57 -10.47 -9.20 -0.73
CA ARG A 57 -11.81 -9.71 -0.43
C ARG A 57 -12.87 -8.61 -0.37
N TYR A 58 -12.48 -7.35 -0.29
CA TYR A 58 -13.43 -6.25 -0.30
C TYR A 58 -13.94 -6.03 -1.72
N PRO A 59 -15.25 -6.21 -1.99
CA PRO A 59 -15.77 -5.96 -3.31
C PRO A 59 -15.54 -4.49 -3.69
N PRO A 60 -15.16 -4.18 -4.95
CA PRO A 60 -15.02 -2.80 -5.38
C PRO A 60 -16.35 -2.09 -5.09
N ARG A 61 -16.25 -0.86 -4.59
CA ARG A 61 -17.42 -0.06 -4.25
C ARG A 61 -18.26 0.08 -5.53
N LYS A 62 -19.35 -0.67 -5.61
CA LYS A 62 -20.34 -0.48 -6.67
C LYS A 62 -21.00 0.86 -6.38
N ASN A 63 -20.78 1.85 -7.25
CA ASN A 63 -21.49 3.11 -7.18
C ASN A 63 -22.99 2.80 -7.26
N LYS A 64 -23.69 2.95 -6.12
CA LYS A 64 -25.14 3.08 -6.13
C LYS A 64 -25.43 4.54 -6.47
N HIS A 65 -25.75 4.76 -7.75
CA HIS A 65 -26.37 5.95 -8.34
C HIS A 65 -25.69 7.30 -8.04
#